data_AF-A0A4Q9VRU3-F1
#
_entry.id   AF-A0A4Q9VRU3-F1
#
_cell.length_a   1.000
_cell.length_b   1.000
_cell.length_c   1.000
_cell.angle_alpha   90.00
_cell.angle_beta   90.00
_cell.angle_gamma   90.00
#
_symmetry.space_group_name_H-M   'P 1'
#
loop_
_entity.id
_entity.type
_entity.pdbx_description
1 polymer ?
#
loop_
_entity_poly.entity_id
_entity_poly.type
_entity_poly.pdbx_seq_one_letter_code
_entity_poly.pdbx_strand_id
1 'polypeptide(L)'
;MSPHALIEAHRGLAMLAVLATVGWAAAALFTPLASGGLGRLHRLSYVAAMATTGLAGLTGLVVVVLGTAPAALYPWFGLVAIIGHGVAGARARRALVVGRRDTVVAGVAVQGLLLLAAYGVMTVKPF
;
A
#
# COMPACT_ATOMS: atom_id res chain seq x y z
N MET A 1 -22.68 -12.20 -1.74
CA MET A 1 -21.35 -12.73 -1.40
C MET A 1 -21.34 -13.03 0.09
N SER A 2 -20.88 -14.22 0.52
CA SER A 2 -20.87 -14.55 1.95
C SER A 2 -19.82 -13.71 2.70
N PRO A 3 -20.02 -13.39 4.00
CA PRO A 3 -19.04 -12.67 4.81
C PRO A 3 -17.64 -13.32 4.77
N HIS A 4 -17.61 -14.65 4.77
CA HIS A 4 -16.37 -15.42 4.67
C HIS A 4 -15.61 -15.17 3.36
N ALA A 5 -16.31 -15.16 2.22
CA ALA A 5 -15.69 -14.89 0.92
C ALA A 5 -15.11 -13.47 0.85
N LEU A 6 -15.73 -12.50 1.53
CA LEU A 6 -15.25 -11.12 1.60
C LEU A 6 -13.96 -10.98 2.40
N ILE A 7 -13.86 -11.67 3.53
CA ILE A 7 -12.65 -11.66 4.37
C ILE A 7 -11.47 -12.29 3.62
N GLU A 8 -11.68 -13.41 2.93
CA GLU A 8 -10.65 -14.07 2.13
C GLU A 8 -10.20 -13.20 0.94
N ALA A 9 -11.14 -12.57 0.24
CA ALA A 9 -10.81 -11.62 -0.83
C ALA A 9 -10.03 -10.41 -0.31
N HIS A 10 -10.39 -9.88 0.85
CA HIS A 10 -9.69 -8.78 1.50
C HIS A 10 -8.25 -9.17 1.88
N ARG A 11 -8.05 -10.36 2.46
CA ARG A 11 -6.71 -10.91 2.77
C ARG A 11 -5.86 -11.07 1.51
N GLY A 12 -6.44 -11.61 0.44
CA GLY A 12 -5.77 -11.75 -0.86
C GLY A 12 -5.35 -10.41 -1.44
N LEU A 13 -6.24 -9.40 -1.41
CA LEU A 13 -5.92 -8.04 -1.85
C LEU A 13 -4.83 -7.39 -1.00
N ALA A 14 -4.86 -7.58 0.32
CA ALA A 14 -3.83 -7.06 1.21
C ALA A 14 -2.45 -7.69 0.91
N MET A 15 -2.39 -9.00 0.64
CA MET A 15 -1.16 -9.66 0.21
C MET A 15 -0.67 -9.12 -1.15
N LEU A 16 -1.57 -8.99 -2.12
CA LEU A 16 -1.23 -8.42 -3.43
C LEU A 16 -0.72 -6.97 -3.30
N ALA A 17 -1.27 -6.18 -2.39
CA ALA A 17 -0.80 -4.83 -2.10
C ALA A 17 0.64 -4.84 -1.57
N VAL A 18 0.97 -5.75 -0.66
CA VAL A 18 2.32 -5.93 -0.13
C VAL A 18 3.29 -6.29 -1.26
N LEU A 19 2.96 -7.31 -2.06
CA LEU A 19 3.82 -7.76 -3.16
C LEU A 19 4.02 -6.67 -4.22
N ALA A 20 2.95 -5.97 -4.61
CA ALA A 20 3.03 -4.87 -5.57
C ALA A 20 3.87 -3.71 -5.03
N THR A 21 3.78 -3.41 -3.73
CA THR A 21 4.60 -2.39 -3.07
C THR A 21 6.06 -2.78 -3.01
N VAL A 22 6.39 -4.04 -2.75
CA VAL A 22 7.77 -4.55 -2.83
C VAL A 22 8.30 -4.44 -4.26
N GLY A 23 7.48 -4.77 -5.27
CA GLY A 23 7.83 -4.59 -6.67
C GLY A 23 8.10 -3.12 -7.04
N TRP A 24 7.27 -2.20 -6.56
CA TRP A 24 7.50 -0.76 -6.70
C TRP A 24 8.78 -0.30 -5.97
N ALA A 25 9.00 -0.76 -4.74
CA ALA A 25 10.18 -0.44 -3.95
C ALA A 25 11.47 -0.85 -4.66
N ALA A 26 11.53 -2.11 -5.12
CA ALA A 26 12.65 -2.62 -5.90
C ALA A 26 12.86 -1.79 -7.17
N ALA A 27 11.79 -1.53 -7.93
CA ALA A 27 11.86 -0.70 -9.12
C ALA A 27 12.39 0.72 -8.80
N ALA A 28 11.93 1.36 -7.74
CA ALA A 28 12.37 2.70 -7.36
C ALA A 28 13.83 2.73 -6.87
N LEU A 29 14.28 1.69 -6.18
CA LEU A 29 15.63 1.59 -5.62
C LEU A 29 16.67 1.16 -6.66
N PHE A 30 16.36 0.26 -7.59
CA PHE A 30 17.37 -0.21 -8.54
C PHE A 30 17.46 0.63 -9.82
N THR A 31 16.68 1.70 -9.91
CA THR A 31 16.65 2.55 -11.11
C THR A 31 17.63 3.69 -11.01
N PRO A 32 18.44 3.90 -12.05
CA PRO A 32 19.23 5.12 -12.19
C PRO A 32 18.32 6.34 -12.10
N LEU A 33 18.76 7.36 -11.37
CA LEU A 33 18.01 8.61 -11.25
C LEU A 33 17.82 9.19 -12.64
N ALA A 34 16.57 9.27 -13.10
CA ALA A 34 16.25 9.65 -14.47
C ALA A 34 15.93 11.13 -14.56
N SER A 35 16.78 11.91 -15.22
CA SER A 35 16.49 13.27 -15.67
C SER A 35 15.60 13.22 -16.92
N GLY A 36 14.32 12.89 -16.75
CA GLY A 36 13.41 12.76 -17.92
C GLY A 36 12.08 12.06 -17.67
N GLY A 37 11.83 11.55 -16.46
CA GLY A 37 10.58 10.91 -16.09
C GLY A 37 10.69 9.40 -15.84
N LEU A 38 9.58 8.81 -15.40
CA LEU A 38 9.51 7.38 -15.09
C LEU A 38 9.30 6.55 -16.36
N GLY A 39 10.12 5.51 -16.52
CA GLY A 39 9.90 4.46 -17.50
C GLY A 39 8.53 3.79 -17.32
N ARG A 40 8.03 3.14 -18.39
CA ARG A 40 6.71 2.50 -18.38
C ARG A 40 6.56 1.48 -17.25
N LEU A 41 7.59 0.65 -17.04
CA LEU A 41 7.56 -0.39 -16.02
C LEU A 41 7.46 0.17 -14.60
N HIS A 42 8.21 1.23 -14.28
CA HIS A 42 8.14 1.93 -12.99
C HIS A 42 6.79 2.56 -12.73
N ARG A 43 6.20 3.16 -13.77
CA ARG A 43 4.86 3.73 -13.68
C ARG A 43 3.84 2.63 -13.41
N LEU A 44 3.94 1.51 -14.10
CA LEU A 44 3.02 0.38 -13.91
C LEU A 44 3.17 -0.24 -12.52
N SER A 45 4.39 -0.45 -12.01
CA SER A 45 4.59 -0.99 -10.67
C SER A 45 4.08 -0.04 -9.58
N TYR A 46 4.31 1.26 -9.71
CA TYR A 46 3.71 2.27 -8.83
C TYR A 46 2.18 2.22 -8.84
N VAL A 47 1.58 2.21 -10.04
CA VAL A 47 0.11 2.18 -10.17
C VAL A 47 -0.45 0.90 -9.59
N ALA A 48 0.19 -0.25 -9.84
CA ALA A 48 -0.21 -1.53 -9.26
C ALA A 48 -0.18 -1.48 -7.73
N ALA A 49 0.89 -0.96 -7.13
CA ALA A 49 1.02 -0.82 -5.67
C ALA A 49 -0.09 0.06 -5.08
N MET A 50 -0.35 1.22 -5.70
CA MET A 50 -1.37 2.16 -5.24
C MET A 50 -2.79 1.62 -5.41
N ALA A 51 -3.09 1.00 -6.56
CA ALA A 51 -4.41 0.46 -6.86
C ALA A 51 -4.76 -0.71 -5.95
N THR A 52 -3.84 -1.66 -5.77
CA THR A 52 -4.06 -2.82 -4.89
C THR A 52 -4.20 -2.41 -3.43
N THR A 53 -3.39 -1.46 -2.95
CA THR A 53 -3.52 -0.92 -1.58
C THR A 53 -4.86 -0.18 -1.40
N GLY A 54 -5.28 0.61 -2.40
CA GLY A 54 -6.58 1.28 -2.38
C GLY A 54 -7.75 0.28 -2.34
N LEU A 55 -7.71 -0.78 -3.15
CA LEU A 55 -8.71 -1.85 -3.15
C LEU A 55 -8.73 -2.61 -1.82
N ALA A 56 -7.57 -2.90 -1.23
CA ALA A 56 -7.48 -3.50 0.11
C ALA A 56 -8.12 -2.59 1.16
N GLY A 57 -7.87 -1.28 1.12
CA GLY A 57 -8.50 -0.31 2.02
C GLY A 57 -10.01 -0.23 1.88
N LEU A 58 -10.51 -0.17 0.64
CA LEU A 58 -11.95 -0.14 0.36
C LEU A 58 -12.65 -1.41 0.83
N THR A 59 -12.07 -2.58 0.57
CA THR A 59 -12.64 -3.85 1.04
C THR A 59 -12.61 -3.96 2.57
N GLY A 60 -11.58 -3.44 3.23
CA GLY A 60 -11.52 -3.35 4.69
C GLY A 60 -12.62 -2.44 5.27
N LEU A 61 -12.87 -1.29 4.64
CA LEU A 61 -13.98 -0.41 5.03
C LEU A 61 -15.34 -1.11 4.87
N VAL A 62 -15.54 -1.87 3.80
CA VAL A 62 -16.77 -2.65 3.60
C VAL A 62 -16.96 -3.70 4.71
N VAL A 63 -15.90 -4.41 5.09
CA VAL A 63 -15.92 -5.39 6.21
C VAL A 63 -16.35 -4.71 7.53
N VAL A 64 -15.89 -3.49 7.79
CA VAL A 64 -16.29 -2.70 8.98
C VAL A 64 -17.76 -2.29 8.91
N VAL A 65 -18.20 -1.71 7.78
CA VAL A 65 -19.58 -1.22 7.60
C VAL A 65 -20.61 -2.34 7.71
N LEU A 66 -20.27 -3.55 7.23
CA LEU A 66 -21.15 -4.72 7.32
C LEU A 66 -21.21 -5.33 8.73
N GLY A 67 -20.57 -4.71 9.73
CA GLY A 67 -20.58 -5.18 11.13
C GLY A 67 -19.87 -6.52 11.33
N THR A 68 -19.11 -6.97 10.33
CA THR A 68 -18.32 -8.22 10.42
C THR A 68 -17.02 -8.04 11.18
N ALA A 69 -16.66 -6.79 11.51
CA ALA A 69 -15.57 -6.43 12.40
C ALA A 69 -16.13 -5.77 13.67
N PRO A 70 -15.59 -6.07 14.87
CA PRO A 70 -15.93 -5.31 16.07
C PRO A 70 -15.55 -3.84 15.85
N ALA A 71 -16.40 -2.92 16.32
CA ALA A 71 -16.21 -1.47 16.26
C ALA A 71 -15.07 -0.98 17.18
N ALA A 72 -13.90 -1.57 17.04
CA ALA A 72 -12.68 -1.25 17.77
C ALA A 72 -11.87 -0.18 17.03
N LEU A 73 -10.84 0.39 17.68
CA LEU A 73 -9.97 1.40 17.09
C LEU A 73 -9.15 0.90 15.86
N TYR A 74 -9.01 -0.42 15.71
CA TYR A 74 -8.13 -1.07 14.73
C TYR A 74 -8.35 -0.67 13.27
N PRO A 75 -9.57 -0.56 12.73
CA PRO A 75 -9.78 -0.17 11.34
C PRO A 75 -9.33 1.26 11.03
N TRP A 76 -9.40 2.15 12.01
CA TRP A 76 -8.94 3.54 11.87
C TRP A 76 -7.41 3.62 11.74
N PHE A 77 -6.67 2.80 12.49
CA PHE A 77 -5.22 2.69 12.32
C PHE A 77 -4.84 2.18 10.92
N GLY A 78 -5.57 1.19 10.42
CA GLY A 78 -5.40 0.70 9.04
C GLY A 78 -5.64 1.81 8.00
N LEU A 79 -6.70 2.60 8.18
CA LEU A 79 -7.00 3.72 7.28
C LEU A 79 -5.90 4.79 7.27
N VAL A 80 -5.41 5.20 8.46
CA VAL A 80 -4.30 6.15 8.59
C VAL A 80 -3.05 5.61 7.90
N ALA A 81 -2.75 4.33 8.09
CA ALA A 81 -1.61 3.69 7.45
C ALA A 81 -1.73 3.67 5.91
N ILE A 82 -2.92 3.39 5.37
CA ILE A 82 -3.17 3.41 3.92
C ILE A 82 -3.04 4.82 3.33
N ILE A 83 -3.57 5.84 4.01
CA ILE A 83 -3.41 7.23 3.58
C ILE A 83 -1.93 7.62 3.58
N GLY A 84 -1.23 7.32 4.67
CA GLY A 84 0.20 7.59 4.79
C GLY A 84 1.02 6.85 3.73
N HIS A 85 0.67 5.60 3.43
CA HIS A 85 1.28 4.81 2.36
C HIS A 85 1.17 5.54 1.02
N GLY A 86 -0.03 6.01 0.68
CA GLY A 86 -0.25 6.72 -0.58
C GLY A 86 0.53 8.03 -0.68
N VAL A 87 0.60 8.78 0.42
CA VAL A 87 1.39 10.02 0.50
C VAL A 87 2.89 9.74 0.36
N ALA A 88 3.40 8.73 1.06
CA ALA A 88 4.80 8.34 1.01
C ALA A 88 5.19 7.85 -0.40
N GLY A 89 4.35 7.03 -1.04
CA GLY A 89 4.56 6.58 -2.42
C GLY A 89 4.54 7.71 -3.43
N ALA A 90 3.61 8.64 -3.31
CA ALA A 90 3.56 9.82 -4.18
C ALA A 90 4.83 10.69 -4.05
N ARG A 91 5.34 10.87 -2.81
CA ARG A 91 6.59 11.59 -2.57
C ARG A 91 7.80 10.85 -3.13
N ALA A 92 7.91 9.54 -2.92
CA ALA A 92 8.99 8.72 -3.48
C ALA A 92 8.99 8.78 -5.01
N ARG A 93 7.82 8.65 -5.64
CA ARG A 93 7.66 8.75 -7.10
C ARG A 93 8.14 10.10 -7.63
N ARG A 94 7.72 11.20 -6.99
CA ARG A 94 8.14 12.55 -7.39
C ARG A 94 9.64 12.73 -7.23
N ALA A 95 10.19 12.30 -6.09
CA ALA A 95 11.62 12.35 -5.81
C ALA A 95 12.46 11.59 -6.84
N LEU A 96 11.96 10.43 -7.32
CA LEU A 96 12.64 9.65 -8.35
C LEU A 96 12.75 10.42 -9.67
N VAL A 97 11.70 11.16 -10.05
CA VAL A 97 11.67 11.99 -11.26
C VAL A 97 12.60 13.22 -11.16
N VAL A 98 12.73 13.81 -9.98
CA VAL A 98 13.64 14.96 -9.76
C VAL A 98 15.04 14.55 -9.31
N GLY A 99 15.37 13.26 -9.29
CA GLY A 99 16.71 12.77 -8.98
C GLY A 99 17.11 12.87 -7.49
N ARG A 100 16.16 12.87 -6.55
CA ARG A 100 16.45 12.98 -5.10
C ARG A 100 16.48 11.62 -4.41
N ARG A 101 17.64 10.96 -4.42
CA ARG A 101 17.79 9.57 -3.95
C ARG A 101 17.37 9.35 -2.50
N ASP A 102 17.83 10.20 -1.58
CA ASP A 102 17.53 10.03 -0.14
C ASP A 102 16.02 10.07 0.14
N THR A 103 15.31 10.93 -0.59
CA THR A 103 13.85 11.04 -0.48
C THR A 103 13.14 9.83 -1.11
N VAL A 104 13.69 9.23 -2.16
CA VAL A 104 13.18 7.95 -2.69
C VAL A 104 13.30 6.85 -1.64
N VAL A 105 14.50 6.69 -1.05
CA VAL A 105 14.77 5.67 -0.03
C VAL A 105 13.86 5.85 1.18
N ALA A 106 13.81 7.05 1.76
CA ALA A 106 12.96 7.35 2.90
C ALA A 106 11.47 7.15 2.58
N GLY A 107 11.02 7.62 1.42
CA GLY A 107 9.63 7.50 0.99
C GLY A 107 9.20 6.04 0.80
N VAL A 108 10.02 5.22 0.14
CA VAL A 108 9.76 3.79 -0.06
C VAL A 108 9.80 3.02 1.27
N ALA A 109 10.75 3.34 2.15
CA ALA A 109 10.83 2.74 3.48
C ALA A 109 9.57 3.02 4.31
N VAL A 110 9.15 4.29 4.39
CA VAL A 110 7.92 4.68 5.09
C VAL A 110 6.69 4.03 4.45
N GLN A 111 6.62 4.03 3.12
CA GLN A 111 5.52 3.41 2.37
C GLN A 111 5.40 1.90 2.70
N GLY A 112 6.53 1.19 2.75
CA GLY A 112 6.59 -0.23 3.11
C GLY A 112 6.22 -0.47 4.57
N LEU A 113 6.80 0.29 5.51
CA LEU A 113 6.52 0.16 6.94
C LEU A 113 5.04 0.38 7.27
N LEU A 114 4.41 1.38 6.66
CA LEU A 114 2.98 1.64 6.85
C LEU A 114 2.12 0.50 6.32
N LEU A 115 2.47 -0.06 5.17
CA LEU A 115 1.72 -1.18 4.62
C LEU A 115 1.90 -2.46 5.45
N LEU A 116 3.11 -2.73 5.95
CA LEU A 116 3.36 -3.83 6.88
C LEU A 116 2.62 -3.64 8.20
N ALA A 117 2.56 -2.42 8.72
CA ALA A 117 1.76 -2.10 9.91
C ALA A 117 0.26 -2.35 9.66
N ALA A 118 -0.27 -1.89 8.51
CA ALA A 118 -1.65 -2.15 8.11
C ALA A 118 -1.92 -3.66 7.98
N TYR A 119 -1.04 -4.39 7.31
CA TYR A 119 -1.14 -5.84 7.15
C TYR A 119 -1.03 -6.60 8.49
N GLY A 120 -0.14 -6.17 9.38
CA GLY A 120 0.00 -6.73 10.72
C GLY A 120 -1.25 -6.54 11.57
N VAL A 121 -1.87 -5.35 11.51
CA VAL A 121 -3.16 -5.09 12.15
C VAL A 121 -4.23 -6.07 11.64
N MET A 122 -4.25 -6.37 10.35
CA MET A 122 -5.22 -7.29 9.74
C MET A 122 -4.99 -8.77 10.08
N THR A 123 -3.74 -9.17 10.37
CA THR A 123 -3.37 -10.58 10.58
C THR A 123 -3.32 -10.99 12.06
N VAL A 124 -2.91 -10.10 12.96
CA VAL A 124 -2.78 -10.40 14.40
C VAL A 124 -4.14 -10.42 15.10
N LYS A 125 -5.09 -9.60 14.63
CA LYS A 125 -6.51 -9.70 14.99
C LYS A 125 -7.32 -9.58 13.71
N PRO A 126 -7.60 -10.69 13.02
CA PRO A 126 -8.63 -10.64 12.00
C PRO A 126 -9.91 -10.20 12.70
N PHE A 127 -10.50 -9.16 12.15
CA PHE A 127 -11.87 -8.71 12.35
C PHE A 127 -12.77 -9.77 13.02
#